data_AF-A0AAV6MNZ5-F1
#
_entry.id   AF-A0AAV6MNZ5-F1
#
_cell.length_a   1.000
_cell.length_b   1.000
_cell.length_c   1.000
_cell.angle_alpha   90.00
_cell.angle_beta   90.00
_cell.angle_gamma   90.00
#
_symmetry.space_group_name_H-M   'P 1'
#
loop_
_entity.id
_entity.type
_entity.pdbx_description
1 polymer ?
#
loop_
_entity_poly.entity_id
_entity_poly.type
_entity_poly.pdbx_seq_one_letter_code
_entity_poly.pdbx_strand_id
1 'polypeptide(L)'
;MAKTLGFKTSDGRIRGDLMNNEIAINIIATRLFHTPRFPLIQLENFKPRSIGLDLNHSLMAAGRRSARNQSSSLWLSSNPSKRCGEVFFLSYTPFWLTLCLGIVVPFKLYESFTELEYLLLGLVAALPSFLIPVVWPGEADRSLPWKERYWVKASLWIVIFSYVGNYFWTHYFFTVLGASYTFPSWRMNNVPHTTFLLTHVCFLFYHVTSNMTLRRLRHSIADLPENIQWVMLGAWILALSYFIAYLETVAISNFPYYQFVDRASMYKVGSLFYAIYFFVSFPMFMRIDEKPGDLWDLPRVAVDSLGAAMLVTIVLDLWRIFLGPIVPLPIKQCNEPGLPWFLGQTK
;
A
#
# COMPACT_ATOMS: atom_id res chain seq x y z
N MET A 1 21.51 -29.51 -51.86
CA MET A 1 22.42 -28.42 -52.28
C MET A 1 21.90 -27.16 -51.60
N ALA A 2 22.49 -26.53 -50.59
CA ALA A 2 23.86 -26.52 -50.11
C ALA A 2 23.91 -26.48 -48.56
N LYS A 3 25.01 -27.00 -48.02
CA LYS A 3 25.48 -26.95 -46.62
C LYS A 3 26.23 -25.63 -46.37
N THR A 4 26.05 -25.03 -45.19
CA THR A 4 27.07 -24.20 -44.50
C THR A 4 26.77 -24.24 -42.99
N LEU A 5 27.37 -25.18 -42.26
CA LEU A 5 28.51 -25.01 -41.34
C LEU A 5 28.14 -24.35 -40.01
N GLY A 6 28.07 -25.19 -38.97
CA GLY A 6 27.97 -24.77 -37.59
C GLY A 6 29.32 -24.36 -37.00
N PHE A 7 29.26 -23.41 -36.07
CA PHE A 7 30.30 -23.20 -35.06
C PHE A 7 29.72 -23.62 -33.71
N LYS A 8 30.31 -24.67 -33.13
CA LYS A 8 30.06 -25.15 -31.79
C LYS A 8 31.17 -24.57 -30.92
N THR A 9 30.86 -23.63 -30.03
CA THR A 9 31.78 -23.20 -28.98
C THR A 9 31.51 -23.99 -27.71
N SER A 10 32.56 -24.58 -27.16
CA SER A 10 32.56 -25.40 -25.95
C SER A 10 32.73 -24.53 -24.71
N ASP A 11 31.70 -23.76 -24.34
CA ASP A 11 31.41 -23.43 -22.93
C ASP A 11 30.01 -22.82 -22.84
N GLY A 12 29.09 -23.53 -22.21
CA GLY A 12 27.66 -23.22 -22.17
C GLY A 12 27.31 -22.18 -21.10
N ARG A 13 27.59 -20.89 -21.33
CA ARG A 13 27.06 -19.79 -20.50
C ARG A 13 26.43 -18.69 -21.35
N ILE A 14 25.11 -18.60 -21.29
CA ILE A 14 24.37 -17.38 -21.61
C ILE A 14 24.57 -16.42 -20.42
N ARG A 15 25.48 -15.45 -20.60
CA ARG A 15 25.71 -14.35 -19.67
C ARG A 15 25.34 -13.06 -20.39
N GLY A 16 24.14 -12.55 -20.14
CA GLY A 16 23.65 -11.30 -20.72
C GLY A 16 22.14 -11.23 -20.67
N ASP A 17 21.63 -10.67 -19.57
CA ASP A 17 20.33 -9.93 -19.46
C ASP A 17 19.84 -9.83 -18.01
N LEU A 18 20.35 -10.66 -17.09
CA LEU A 18 20.05 -10.56 -15.65
C LEU A 18 20.77 -9.41 -14.93
N MET A 19 21.92 -8.96 -15.45
CA MET A 19 22.76 -7.95 -14.78
C MET A 19 22.21 -6.53 -14.90
N ASN A 20 21.34 -6.24 -15.88
CA ASN A 20 20.80 -4.90 -16.09
C ASN A 20 19.64 -4.56 -15.13
N ASN A 21 18.88 -5.56 -14.67
CA ASN A 21 17.77 -5.35 -13.74
C ASN A 21 18.24 -5.23 -12.28
N GLU A 22 19.26 -5.98 -11.85
CA GLU A 22 19.82 -5.83 -10.50
C GLU A 22 20.53 -4.48 -10.32
N ILE A 23 21.21 -3.98 -11.36
CA ILE A 23 21.85 -2.66 -11.34
C ILE A 23 20.79 -1.55 -11.35
N ALA A 24 19.70 -1.68 -12.11
CA ALA A 24 18.62 -0.70 -12.11
C ALA A 24 17.90 -0.61 -10.74
N ILE A 25 17.68 -1.74 -10.06
CA ILE A 25 17.05 -1.79 -8.74
C ILE A 25 17.98 -1.22 -7.67
N ASN A 26 19.28 -1.56 -7.68
CA ASN A 26 20.25 -0.97 -6.76
C ASN A 26 20.44 0.54 -7.01
N ILE A 27 20.38 1.01 -8.26
CA ILE A 27 20.46 2.45 -8.56
C ILE A 27 19.20 3.20 -8.09
N ILE A 28 18.01 2.62 -8.20
CA ILE A 28 16.77 3.24 -7.71
C ILE A 28 16.73 3.26 -6.18
N ALA A 29 17.15 2.17 -5.52
CA ALA A 29 17.28 2.12 -4.07
C ALA A 29 18.32 3.13 -3.55
N THR A 30 19.50 3.21 -4.18
CA THR A 30 20.57 4.13 -3.73
C THR A 30 20.24 5.60 -3.99
N ARG A 31 19.47 5.93 -5.03
CA ARG A 31 19.07 7.33 -5.34
C ARG A 31 17.89 7.83 -4.52
N LEU A 32 17.06 6.95 -3.95
CA LEU A 32 15.98 7.35 -3.03
C LEU A 32 16.49 7.65 -1.61
N PHE A 33 17.69 7.18 -1.22
CA PHE A 33 18.24 7.32 0.13
C PHE A 33 19.44 8.27 0.27
N HIS A 34 19.80 9.03 -0.77
CA HIS A 34 20.82 10.08 -0.63
C HIS A 34 20.18 11.38 -0.11
N THR A 35 20.39 11.66 1.18
CA THR A 35 20.11 12.95 1.80
C THR A 35 20.98 14.05 1.19
N PRO A 36 20.41 15.21 0.81
CA PRO A 36 21.24 16.39 0.52
C PRO A 36 21.85 16.90 1.83
N ARG A 37 23.18 16.86 1.95
CA ARG A 37 23.92 17.61 2.97
C ARG A 37 23.66 19.10 2.75
N PHE A 38 22.90 19.72 3.64
CA PHE A 38 22.86 21.18 3.74
C PHE A 38 24.15 21.69 4.41
N PRO A 39 24.73 22.80 3.94
CA PRO A 39 25.95 23.37 4.51
C PRO A 39 25.69 23.98 5.89
N LEU A 40 26.60 23.70 6.82
CA LEU A 40 26.75 24.38 8.10
C LEU A 40 27.04 25.87 7.86
N ILE A 41 26.04 26.73 8.07
CA ILE A 41 26.25 28.17 8.18
C ILE A 41 26.79 28.44 9.59
N GLN A 42 27.97 29.05 9.65
CA GLN A 42 28.60 29.49 10.89
C GLN A 42 27.76 30.56 11.59
N LEU A 43 27.50 30.34 12.88
CA LEU A 43 26.99 31.33 13.81
C LEU A 43 28.18 32.06 14.44
N GLU A 44 28.50 33.25 13.94
CA GLU A 44 29.32 34.22 14.67
C GLU A 44 28.69 35.62 14.61
N ASN A 45 28.67 36.25 15.78
CA ASN A 45 28.45 37.68 16.05
C ASN A 45 27.01 38.22 16.07
N PHE A 46 26.38 38.12 17.25
CA PHE A 46 25.35 39.08 17.67
C PHE A 46 25.65 39.61 19.08
N LYS A 47 26.05 40.88 19.17
CA LYS A 47 26.22 41.62 20.43
C LYS A 47 24.84 41.92 21.05
N PRO A 48 24.67 41.84 22.38
CA PRO A 48 23.42 42.22 23.01
C PRO A 48 23.30 43.75 23.09
N ARG A 49 22.18 44.29 22.60
CA ARG A 49 21.73 45.65 22.87
C ARG A 49 20.56 45.57 23.84
N SER A 50 20.71 46.17 25.02
CA SER A 50 19.69 46.29 26.05
C SER A 50 18.54 47.16 25.57
N ILE A 51 17.30 46.63 25.62
CA ILE A 51 16.08 47.41 25.46
C ILE A 51 15.07 46.92 26.51
N GLY A 52 14.53 47.88 27.25
CA GLY A 52 13.70 47.70 28.44
C GLY A 52 12.35 47.03 28.18
N LEU A 53 11.82 46.52 29.29
CA LEU A 53 10.58 45.78 29.47
C LEU A 53 9.35 46.52 28.93
N ASP A 54 8.62 45.86 28.03
CA ASP A 54 7.17 46.01 27.94
C ASP A 54 6.51 44.65 27.69
N LEU A 55 6.20 43.96 28.79
CA LEU A 55 5.90 42.53 28.85
C LEU A 55 4.49 42.17 28.31
N ASN A 56 3.58 43.14 28.24
CA ASN A 56 2.16 42.88 27.98
C ASN A 56 1.79 42.90 26.49
N HIS A 57 2.48 43.68 25.66
CA HIS A 57 2.21 43.71 24.21
C HIS A 57 2.80 42.48 23.49
N SER A 58 3.86 41.89 24.06
CA SER A 58 4.56 40.73 23.50
C SER A 58 3.78 39.41 23.65
N LEU A 59 3.00 39.25 24.73
CA LEU A 59 2.17 38.05 24.96
C LEU A 59 0.98 37.96 23.99
N MET A 60 0.33 39.08 23.69
CA MET A 60 -0.76 39.15 22.71
C MET A 60 -0.27 38.98 21.26
N ALA A 61 0.92 39.52 20.94
CA ALA A 61 1.57 39.33 19.64
C ALA A 61 2.13 37.91 19.47
N ALA A 62 2.63 37.27 20.53
CA ALA A 62 3.07 35.88 20.52
C ALA A 62 1.89 34.90 20.34
N GLY A 63 0.76 35.17 21.00
CA GLY A 63 -0.49 34.42 20.81
C GLY A 63 -1.03 34.51 19.37
N ARG A 64 -0.94 35.68 18.73
CA ARG A 64 -1.34 35.86 17.32
C ARG A 64 -0.30 35.36 16.30
N ARG A 65 0.99 35.34 16.64
CA ARG A 65 2.05 34.80 15.76
C ARG A 65 2.12 33.28 15.77
N SER A 66 1.79 32.62 16.88
CA SER A 66 1.73 31.15 16.96
C SER A 66 0.62 30.55 16.07
N ALA A 67 -0.50 31.26 15.92
CA ALA A 67 -1.60 30.84 15.03
C ALA A 67 -1.32 31.06 13.54
N ARG A 68 -0.27 31.80 13.16
CA ARG A 68 -0.04 32.25 11.77
C ARG A 68 1.13 31.52 11.07
N ASN A 69 1.77 30.55 11.72
CA ASN A 69 2.96 29.86 11.22
C ASN A 69 2.90 28.32 11.29
N GLN A 70 1.71 27.71 11.32
CA GLN A 70 1.61 26.35 10.79
C GLN A 70 1.53 26.45 9.28
N SER A 71 2.67 26.44 8.59
CA SER A 71 2.65 26.14 7.16
C SER A 71 1.97 24.78 7.02
N SER A 72 0.78 24.77 6.44
CA SER A 72 0.05 23.52 6.22
C SER A 72 0.91 22.67 5.29
N SER A 73 1.41 21.54 5.79
CA SER A 73 2.15 20.60 4.94
C SER A 73 1.27 20.24 3.74
N LEU A 74 1.81 20.43 2.54
CA LEU A 74 1.11 20.07 1.30
C LEU A 74 1.00 18.55 1.12
N TRP A 75 1.77 17.80 1.92
CA TRP A 75 1.93 16.35 1.86
C TRP A 75 1.35 15.62 3.05
N LEU A 76 1.01 16.29 4.17
CA LEU A 76 0.43 15.65 5.36
C LEU A 76 -0.90 16.32 5.74
N SER A 77 -1.81 15.57 6.38
CA SER A 77 -3.11 16.12 6.76
C SER A 77 -3.00 17.36 7.66
N SER A 78 -3.99 18.24 7.61
CA SER A 78 -4.15 19.36 8.56
C SER A 78 -4.68 18.89 9.92
N ASN A 79 -5.36 17.74 9.98
CA ASN A 79 -5.80 17.14 11.24
C ASN A 79 -4.57 16.58 12.00
N PRO A 80 -4.29 17.02 13.24
CA PRO A 80 -3.11 16.60 14.00
C PRO A 80 -3.02 15.08 14.25
N SER A 81 -4.15 14.43 14.58
CA SER A 81 -4.20 12.98 14.81
C SER A 81 -3.91 12.22 13.51
N LYS A 82 -4.57 12.63 12.42
CA LYS A 82 -4.34 12.05 11.09
C LYS A 82 -2.90 12.20 10.63
N ARG A 83 -2.35 13.41 10.75
CA ARG A 83 -0.94 13.70 10.44
C ARG A 83 0.00 12.78 11.22
N CYS A 84 -0.24 12.63 12.53
CA CYS A 84 0.59 11.78 13.37
C CYS A 84 0.53 10.31 12.93
N GLY A 85 -0.67 9.79 12.65
CA GLY A 85 -0.83 8.42 12.17
C GLY A 85 -0.22 8.17 10.79
N GLU A 86 -0.38 9.11 9.84
CA GLU A 86 0.26 9.03 8.52
C GLU A 86 1.79 8.97 8.63
N VAL A 87 2.39 9.86 9.44
CA VAL A 87 3.84 9.85 9.69
C VAL A 87 4.28 8.54 10.35
N PHE A 88 3.50 8.03 11.30
CA PHE A 88 3.79 6.76 11.96
C PHE A 88 3.82 5.61 10.96
N PHE A 89 2.76 5.42 10.16
CA PHE A 89 2.68 4.30 9.22
C PHE A 89 3.78 4.36 8.14
N LEU A 90 4.14 5.57 7.67
CA LEU A 90 5.26 5.75 6.74
C LEU A 90 6.60 5.42 7.40
N SER A 91 6.83 5.89 8.63
CA SER A 91 8.08 5.61 9.36
C SER A 91 8.20 4.14 9.76
N TYR A 92 7.07 3.45 9.94
CA TYR A 92 7.01 2.02 10.21
C TYR A 92 7.26 1.17 8.96
N THR A 93 6.98 1.71 7.77
CA THR A 93 7.09 0.97 6.50
C THR A 93 8.48 0.35 6.25
N PRO A 94 9.60 1.07 6.46
CA PRO A 94 10.94 0.50 6.34
C PRO A 94 11.17 -0.76 7.18
N PHE A 95 10.54 -0.88 8.36
CA PHE A 95 10.74 -2.04 9.24
C PHE A 95 10.25 -3.33 8.58
N TRP A 96 8.97 -3.41 8.19
CA TRP A 96 8.40 -4.63 7.62
C TRP A 96 8.92 -4.90 6.20
N LEU A 97 9.22 -3.85 5.42
CA LEU A 97 9.87 -4.00 4.11
C LEU A 97 11.28 -4.60 4.26
N THR A 98 12.07 -4.12 5.20
CA THR A 98 13.41 -4.67 5.46
C THR A 98 13.30 -6.11 5.94
N LEU A 99 12.35 -6.42 6.82
CA LEU A 99 12.10 -7.78 7.26
C LEU A 99 11.76 -8.72 6.08
N CYS A 100 10.80 -8.35 5.24
CA CYS A 100 10.33 -9.23 4.16
C CYS A 100 11.29 -9.23 2.97
N LEU A 101 11.58 -8.06 2.40
CA LEU A 101 12.34 -7.91 1.15
C LEU A 101 13.83 -7.72 1.35
N GLY A 102 14.28 -7.26 2.52
CA GLY A 102 15.69 -7.09 2.85
C GLY A 102 16.33 -8.30 3.54
N ILE A 103 15.54 -9.12 4.23
CA ILE A 103 16.03 -10.26 5.01
C ILE A 103 15.42 -11.57 4.51
N VAL A 104 14.11 -11.78 4.62
CA VAL A 104 13.50 -13.08 4.33
C VAL A 104 13.69 -13.51 2.88
N VAL A 105 13.45 -12.61 1.92
CA VAL A 105 13.56 -12.93 0.49
C VAL A 105 15.02 -13.12 0.03
N PRO A 106 15.96 -12.19 0.29
CA PRO A 106 17.35 -12.33 -0.21
C PRO A 106 18.10 -13.52 0.39
N PHE A 107 17.88 -13.81 1.67
CA PHE A 107 18.49 -14.96 2.34
C PHE A 107 17.70 -16.26 2.16
N LYS A 108 16.60 -16.22 1.41
CA LYS A 108 15.72 -17.37 1.13
C LYS A 108 15.25 -18.12 2.38
N LEU A 109 15.09 -17.41 3.50
CA LEU A 109 14.70 -18.02 4.78
C LEU A 109 13.35 -18.76 4.67
N TYR A 110 12.49 -18.25 3.78
CA TYR A 110 11.20 -18.81 3.43
C TYR A 110 11.23 -20.27 2.96
N GLU A 111 12.37 -20.79 2.47
CA GLU A 111 12.49 -22.21 2.07
C GLU A 111 12.45 -23.16 3.28
N SER A 112 12.86 -22.68 4.45
CA SER A 112 12.93 -23.47 5.68
C SER A 112 11.72 -23.29 6.61
N PHE A 113 10.83 -22.36 6.27
CA PHE A 113 9.69 -22.01 7.12
C PHE A 113 8.62 -23.10 7.10
N THR A 114 8.13 -23.47 8.28
CA THR A 114 6.89 -24.22 8.47
C THR A 114 5.72 -23.26 8.57
N GLU A 115 4.51 -23.79 8.74
CA GLU A 115 3.28 -23.01 8.90
C GLU A 115 3.39 -21.95 10.00
N LEU A 116 4.08 -22.28 11.10
CA LEU A 116 4.25 -21.40 12.24
C LEU A 116 5.17 -20.22 11.92
N GLU A 117 6.33 -20.44 11.30
CA GLU A 117 7.26 -19.35 10.95
C GLU A 117 6.63 -18.38 9.95
N TYR A 118 5.83 -18.88 8.99
CA TYR A 118 5.05 -18.02 8.12
C TYR A 118 4.03 -17.18 8.90
N LEU A 119 3.31 -17.75 9.87
CA LEU A 119 2.39 -16.97 10.69
C LEU A 119 3.14 -15.91 11.50
N LEU A 120 4.23 -16.31 12.16
CA LEU A 120 5.06 -15.42 12.97
C LEU A 120 5.64 -14.27 12.15
N LEU A 121 6.06 -14.52 10.91
CA LEU A 121 6.49 -13.46 9.99
C LEU A 121 5.39 -12.41 9.81
N GLY A 122 4.16 -12.86 9.53
CA GLY A 122 3.00 -11.97 9.40
C GLY A 122 2.70 -11.20 10.69
N LEU A 123 2.78 -11.87 11.85
CA LEU A 123 2.51 -11.24 13.15
C LEU A 123 3.58 -10.20 13.53
N VAL A 124 4.86 -10.50 13.31
CA VAL A 124 5.97 -9.57 13.56
C VAL A 124 5.87 -8.36 12.64
N ALA A 125 5.41 -8.55 11.40
CA ALA A 125 5.19 -7.45 10.47
C ALA A 125 3.93 -6.63 10.81
N ALA A 126 2.85 -7.23 11.31
CA ALA A 126 1.57 -6.55 11.50
C ALA A 126 1.33 -6.02 12.91
N LEU A 127 1.58 -6.82 13.97
CA LEU A 127 1.24 -6.43 15.33
C LEU A 127 1.89 -5.13 15.81
N PRO A 128 3.15 -4.80 15.47
CA PRO A 128 3.74 -3.54 15.94
C PRO A 128 3.02 -2.30 15.38
N SER A 129 2.32 -2.39 14.24
CA SER A 129 1.50 -1.27 13.73
C SER A 129 0.34 -0.91 14.67
N PHE A 130 -0.10 -1.84 15.53
CA PHE A 130 -1.10 -1.63 16.56
C PHE A 130 -0.48 -1.34 17.94
N LEU A 131 0.57 -2.08 18.31
CA LEU A 131 1.15 -2.01 19.65
C LEU A 131 1.95 -0.73 19.89
N ILE A 132 2.73 -0.27 18.90
CA ILE A 132 3.54 0.93 19.02
C ILE A 132 2.68 2.18 19.31
N PRO A 133 1.60 2.48 18.57
CA PRO A 133 0.78 3.66 18.86
C PRO A 133 -0.06 3.55 20.15
N VAL A 134 -0.20 2.34 20.71
CA VAL A 134 -0.77 2.12 22.05
C VAL A 134 0.23 2.49 23.14
N VAL A 135 1.47 2.00 23.05
CA VAL A 135 2.52 2.20 24.07
C VAL A 135 3.15 3.60 23.98
N TRP A 136 3.38 4.09 22.76
CA TRP A 136 3.96 5.40 22.48
C TRP A 136 3.01 6.23 21.61
N PRO A 137 1.87 6.70 22.17
CA PRO A 137 0.95 7.54 21.43
C PRO A 137 1.62 8.86 21.06
N GLY A 138 1.36 9.29 19.82
CA GLY A 138 1.76 10.59 19.33
C GLY A 138 1.19 11.73 20.17
N GLU A 139 1.85 12.87 20.17
CA GLU A 139 1.49 14.01 21.03
C GLU A 139 0.02 14.45 20.85
N ALA A 140 -0.44 14.49 19.60
CA ALA A 140 -1.83 14.81 19.26
C ALA A 140 -2.87 13.78 19.74
N ASP A 141 -2.44 12.54 19.99
CA ASP A 141 -3.33 11.41 20.34
C ASP A 141 -3.35 11.13 21.85
N ARG A 142 -2.42 11.68 22.64
CA ARG A 142 -2.25 11.36 24.07
C ARG A 142 -3.51 11.63 24.89
N SER A 143 -4.19 12.74 24.61
CA SER A 143 -5.42 13.15 25.30
C SER A 143 -6.68 12.57 24.69
N LEU A 144 -6.59 11.89 23.53
CA LEU A 144 -7.75 11.37 22.82
C LEU A 144 -8.06 9.93 23.24
N PRO A 145 -9.36 9.57 23.39
CA PRO A 145 -9.75 8.18 23.52
C PRO A 145 -9.46 7.42 22.22
N TRP A 146 -9.22 6.11 22.31
CA TRP A 146 -8.79 5.30 21.16
C TRP A 146 -9.72 5.40 19.94
N LYS A 147 -11.03 5.42 20.16
CA LYS A 147 -12.04 5.55 19.09
C LYS A 147 -11.91 6.83 18.26
N GLU A 148 -11.28 7.85 18.79
CA GLU A 148 -11.08 9.15 18.12
C GLU A 148 -9.71 9.26 17.43
N ARG A 149 -8.76 8.38 17.77
CA ARG A 149 -7.41 8.38 17.18
C ARG A 149 -7.46 7.88 15.74
N TYR A 150 -6.82 8.62 14.84
CA TYR A 150 -6.82 8.28 13.42
C TYR A 150 -6.22 6.91 13.13
N TRP A 151 -5.15 6.50 13.81
CA TRP A 151 -4.52 5.20 13.57
C TRP A 151 -5.50 4.03 13.81
N VAL A 152 -6.41 4.14 14.80
CA VAL A 152 -7.45 3.13 15.05
C VAL A 152 -8.44 3.07 13.91
N LYS A 153 -8.91 4.23 13.44
CA LYS A 153 -9.85 4.33 12.31
C LYS A 153 -9.24 3.82 11.01
N ALA A 154 -8.01 4.23 10.71
CA ALA A 154 -7.26 3.78 9.55
C ALA A 154 -7.04 2.26 9.58
N SER A 155 -6.60 1.72 10.72
CA SER A 155 -6.40 0.28 10.87
C SER A 155 -7.72 -0.49 10.77
N LEU A 156 -8.81 -0.01 11.37
CA LEU A 156 -10.14 -0.63 11.26
C LEU A 156 -10.61 -0.70 9.80
N TRP A 157 -10.50 0.41 9.07
CA TRP A 157 -10.88 0.46 7.65
C TRP A 157 -10.08 -0.56 6.84
N ILE A 158 -8.77 -0.62 7.04
CA ILE A 158 -7.88 -1.52 6.31
C ILE A 158 -8.11 -2.98 6.71
N VAL A 159 -8.34 -3.28 7.99
CA VAL A 159 -8.66 -4.66 8.44
C VAL A 159 -9.92 -5.17 7.77
N ILE A 160 -10.99 -4.37 7.71
CA ILE A 160 -12.23 -4.79 7.06
C ILE A 160 -12.01 -4.97 5.56
N PHE A 161 -11.42 -3.97 4.90
CA PHE A 161 -11.20 -4.00 3.45
C PHE A 161 -10.26 -5.14 3.04
N SER A 162 -9.15 -5.34 3.76
CA SER A 162 -8.19 -6.41 3.49
C SER A 162 -8.75 -7.80 3.83
N TYR A 163 -9.61 -7.92 4.84
CA TYR A 163 -10.31 -9.16 5.13
C TYR A 163 -11.22 -9.53 3.97
N VAL A 164 -12.02 -8.59 3.46
CA VAL A 164 -12.87 -8.88 2.29
C VAL A 164 -12.02 -9.26 1.07
N GLY A 165 -10.93 -8.53 0.85
CA GLY A 165 -10.02 -8.81 -0.26
C GLY A 165 -9.35 -10.18 -0.21
N ASN A 166 -8.83 -10.58 0.96
CA ASN A 166 -8.21 -11.89 1.12
C ASN A 166 -9.25 -13.02 1.17
N TYR A 167 -10.38 -12.82 1.85
CA TYR A 167 -11.35 -13.91 2.05
C TYR A 167 -12.23 -14.15 0.82
N PHE A 168 -12.75 -13.09 0.19
CA PHE A 168 -13.68 -13.19 -0.94
C PHE A 168 -12.98 -12.98 -2.28
N TRP A 169 -12.19 -11.91 -2.41
CA TRP A 169 -11.72 -11.52 -3.74
C TRP A 169 -10.53 -12.33 -4.26
N THR A 170 -9.74 -12.95 -3.39
CA THR A 170 -8.67 -13.87 -3.80
C THR A 170 -9.20 -15.03 -4.66
N HIS A 171 -10.49 -15.38 -4.59
CA HIS A 171 -11.08 -16.35 -5.52
C HIS A 171 -11.12 -15.85 -6.97
N TYR A 172 -11.27 -14.55 -7.20
CA TYR A 172 -11.07 -14.00 -8.54
C TYR A 172 -9.60 -14.13 -8.97
N PHE A 173 -8.64 -14.04 -8.06
CA PHE A 173 -7.23 -14.27 -8.41
C PHE A 173 -6.99 -15.73 -8.81
N PHE A 174 -7.61 -16.67 -8.11
CA PHE A 174 -7.51 -18.09 -8.45
C PHE A 174 -8.21 -18.42 -9.77
N THR A 175 -9.42 -17.91 -9.98
CA THR A 175 -10.27 -18.29 -11.12
C THR A 175 -10.11 -17.40 -12.35
N VAL A 176 -9.95 -16.08 -12.18
CA VAL A 176 -9.78 -15.16 -13.30
C VAL A 176 -8.31 -15.06 -13.71
N LEU A 177 -7.38 -15.01 -12.74
CA LEU A 177 -5.95 -14.77 -13.00
C LEU A 177 -5.08 -16.03 -13.00
N GLY A 178 -5.59 -17.17 -12.52
CA GLY A 178 -4.81 -18.41 -12.41
C GLY A 178 -3.66 -18.32 -11.41
N ALA A 179 -3.83 -17.56 -10.33
CA ALA A 179 -2.85 -17.49 -9.25
C ALA A 179 -3.08 -18.62 -8.23
N SER A 180 -2.04 -19.06 -7.52
CA SER A 180 -2.19 -19.97 -6.39
C SER A 180 -1.04 -19.87 -5.39
N TYR A 181 -1.35 -20.07 -4.10
CA TYR A 181 -0.35 -20.16 -3.03
C TYR A 181 0.03 -21.62 -2.77
N THR A 182 1.32 -21.93 -2.74
CA THR A 182 1.82 -23.31 -2.58
C THR A 182 2.71 -23.52 -1.34
N PHE A 183 2.99 -22.48 -0.55
CA PHE A 183 3.79 -22.60 0.67
C PHE A 183 2.99 -23.16 1.86
N PRO A 184 3.67 -23.81 2.84
CA PRO A 184 3.03 -24.33 4.04
C PRO A 184 2.42 -23.18 4.85
N SER A 185 1.14 -23.30 5.16
CA SER A 185 0.44 -22.29 5.95
C SER A 185 -0.84 -22.84 6.53
N TRP A 186 -1.24 -22.31 7.68
CA TRP A 186 -2.63 -22.36 8.08
C TRP A 186 -3.44 -21.51 7.11
N ARG A 187 -4.58 -22.02 6.66
CA ARG A 187 -5.38 -21.38 5.62
C ARG A 187 -6.82 -21.16 6.05
N MET A 188 -7.39 -20.06 5.56
CA MET A 188 -8.81 -19.79 5.62
C MET A 188 -9.29 -19.61 4.18
N ASN A 189 -10.25 -20.43 3.74
CA ASN A 189 -10.76 -20.39 2.37
C ASN A 189 -9.65 -20.52 1.29
N ASN A 190 -8.70 -21.44 1.53
CA ASN A 190 -7.48 -21.67 0.73
C ASN A 190 -6.44 -20.54 0.72
N VAL A 191 -6.67 -19.46 1.49
CA VAL A 191 -5.77 -18.31 1.59
C VAL A 191 -4.93 -18.40 2.88
N PRO A 192 -3.59 -18.30 2.80
CA PRO A 192 -2.71 -18.33 3.97
C PRO A 192 -2.98 -17.21 4.98
N HIS A 193 -3.05 -17.50 6.29
CA HIS A 193 -3.25 -16.45 7.30
C HIS A 193 -2.18 -15.35 7.27
N THR A 194 -0.94 -15.69 6.90
CA THR A 194 0.15 -14.73 6.73
C THR A 194 -0.19 -13.63 5.73
N THR A 195 -0.93 -13.91 4.66
CA THR A 195 -1.28 -12.88 3.67
C THR A 195 -2.25 -11.87 4.27
N PHE A 196 -3.24 -12.28 5.06
CA PHE A 196 -4.13 -11.35 5.76
C PHE A 196 -3.36 -10.34 6.62
N LEU A 197 -2.32 -10.82 7.33
CA LEU A 197 -1.47 -9.99 8.19
C LEU A 197 -0.56 -9.07 7.38
N LEU A 198 0.12 -9.58 6.34
CA LEU A 198 1.00 -8.77 5.49
C LEU A 198 0.21 -7.75 4.66
N THR A 199 -0.96 -8.12 4.13
CA THR A 199 -1.84 -7.20 3.41
C THR A 199 -2.20 -5.99 4.27
N HIS A 200 -2.41 -6.18 5.59
CA HIS A 200 -2.74 -5.06 6.48
C HIS A 200 -1.69 -3.95 6.43
N VAL A 201 -0.41 -4.29 6.57
CA VAL A 201 0.68 -3.29 6.58
C VAL A 201 1.02 -2.78 5.19
N CYS A 202 0.94 -3.62 4.16
CA CYS A 202 1.05 -3.20 2.77
C CYS A 202 -0.03 -2.17 2.42
N PHE A 203 -1.29 -2.45 2.76
CA PHE A 203 -2.39 -1.57 2.42
C PHE A 203 -2.33 -0.26 3.21
N LEU A 204 -1.96 -0.28 4.50
CA LEU A 204 -1.71 0.95 5.23
C LEU A 204 -0.68 1.84 4.52
N PHE A 205 0.44 1.26 4.08
CA PHE A 205 1.45 1.99 3.31
C PHE A 205 0.86 2.57 2.01
N TYR A 206 0.23 1.74 1.17
CA TYR A 206 -0.30 2.17 -0.13
C TYR A 206 -1.31 3.31 -0.01
N HIS A 207 -2.22 3.20 0.96
CA HIS A 207 -3.29 4.17 1.13
C HIS A 207 -2.78 5.48 1.76
N VAL A 208 -1.82 5.42 2.69
CA VAL A 208 -1.18 6.64 3.22
C VAL A 208 -0.39 7.34 2.12
N THR A 209 0.41 6.61 1.33
CA THR A 209 1.12 7.18 0.17
C THR A 209 0.15 7.81 -0.83
N SER A 210 -0.98 7.14 -1.10
CA SER A 210 -2.04 7.69 -1.94
C SER A 210 -2.61 9.00 -1.39
N ASN A 211 -2.96 9.07 -0.09
CA ASN A 211 -3.44 10.29 0.54
C ASN A 211 -2.46 11.46 0.35
N MET A 212 -1.15 11.22 0.56
CA MET A 212 -0.13 12.25 0.40
C MET A 212 -0.06 12.78 -1.03
N THR A 213 -0.03 11.88 -2.03
CA THR A 213 0.08 12.26 -3.44
C THR A 213 -1.20 12.94 -3.95
N LEU A 214 -2.38 12.48 -3.52
CA LEU A 214 -3.66 13.11 -3.85
C LEU A 214 -3.77 14.51 -3.24
N ARG A 215 -3.35 14.71 -1.98
CA ARG A 215 -3.30 16.06 -1.39
C ARG A 215 -2.35 16.98 -2.14
N ARG A 216 -1.15 16.48 -2.48
CA ARG A 216 -0.18 17.26 -3.25
C ARG A 216 -0.74 17.66 -4.61
N LEU A 217 -1.34 16.71 -5.32
CA LEU A 217 -1.92 16.93 -6.64
C LEU A 217 -3.06 17.95 -6.57
N ARG A 218 -4.00 17.81 -5.63
CA ARG A 218 -5.09 18.78 -5.42
C ARG A 218 -4.58 20.20 -5.24
N HIS A 219 -3.52 20.38 -4.47
CA HIS A 219 -2.89 21.69 -4.32
C HIS A 219 -2.24 22.17 -5.62
N SER A 220 -1.55 21.29 -6.35
CA SER A 220 -0.88 21.65 -7.61
C SER A 220 -1.83 22.04 -8.75
N ILE A 221 -3.09 21.61 -8.68
CA ILE A 221 -4.11 21.87 -9.72
C ILE A 221 -5.24 22.80 -9.24
N ALA A 222 -5.11 23.40 -8.06
CA ALA A 222 -6.18 24.17 -7.41
C ALA A 222 -6.69 25.34 -8.26
N ASP A 223 -5.81 25.95 -9.05
CA ASP A 223 -6.14 27.10 -9.91
C ASP A 223 -6.71 26.69 -11.29
N LEU A 224 -6.77 25.38 -11.60
CA LEU A 224 -7.30 24.88 -12.87
C LEU A 224 -8.83 24.78 -12.85
N PRO A 225 -9.51 24.83 -14.01
CA PRO A 225 -10.95 24.57 -14.12
C PRO A 225 -11.35 23.22 -13.51
N GLU A 226 -12.51 23.16 -12.87
CA GLU A 226 -12.97 21.97 -12.12
C GLU A 226 -12.97 20.68 -12.94
N ASN A 227 -13.41 20.75 -14.21
CA ASN A 227 -13.41 19.61 -15.12
C ASN A 227 -12.00 19.02 -15.32
N ILE A 228 -10.99 19.90 -15.43
CA ILE A 228 -9.60 19.49 -15.57
C ILE A 228 -9.09 18.88 -14.26
N GLN A 229 -9.48 19.44 -13.12
CA GLN A 229 -9.13 18.86 -11.82
C GLN A 229 -9.66 17.43 -11.68
N TRP A 230 -10.92 17.20 -12.01
CA TRP A 230 -11.54 15.87 -11.97
C TRP A 230 -10.81 14.86 -12.88
N VAL A 231 -10.49 15.27 -14.12
CA VAL A 231 -9.74 14.41 -15.06
C VAL A 231 -8.35 14.09 -14.51
N MET A 232 -7.62 15.09 -14.01
CA MET A 232 -6.26 14.88 -13.48
C MET A 232 -6.26 14.00 -12.21
N LEU A 233 -7.23 14.20 -11.31
CA LEU A 233 -7.38 13.36 -10.11
C LEU A 233 -7.73 11.92 -10.49
N GLY A 234 -8.70 11.73 -11.40
CA GLY A 234 -9.07 10.41 -11.89
C GLY A 234 -7.91 9.69 -12.57
N ALA A 235 -7.19 10.39 -13.46
CA ALA A 235 -6.01 9.85 -14.13
C ALA A 235 -4.90 9.48 -13.15
N TRP A 236 -4.65 10.31 -12.12
CA TRP A 236 -3.65 10.00 -11.10
C TRP A 236 -4.02 8.79 -10.26
N ILE A 237 -5.29 8.67 -9.84
CA ILE A 237 -5.78 7.49 -9.11
C ILE A 237 -5.55 6.25 -9.95
N LEU A 238 -5.99 6.24 -11.22
CA LEU A 238 -5.80 5.10 -12.12
C LEU A 238 -4.32 4.74 -12.31
N ALA A 239 -3.47 5.74 -12.55
CA ALA A 239 -2.04 5.54 -12.76
C ALA A 239 -1.35 4.99 -11.49
N LEU A 240 -1.63 5.57 -10.32
CA LEU A 240 -1.05 5.13 -9.05
C LEU A 240 -1.54 3.73 -8.67
N SER A 241 -2.84 3.44 -8.85
CA SER A 241 -3.42 2.13 -8.58
C SER A 241 -2.79 1.04 -9.43
N TYR A 242 -2.63 1.29 -10.74
CA TYR A 242 -1.94 0.36 -11.64
C TYR A 242 -0.47 0.19 -11.26
N PHE A 243 0.22 1.29 -10.95
CA PHE A 243 1.63 1.26 -10.56
C PHE A 243 1.87 0.41 -9.30
N ILE A 244 1.06 0.60 -8.25
CA ILE A 244 1.16 -0.18 -7.01
C ILE A 244 0.84 -1.66 -7.26
N ALA A 245 -0.25 -1.96 -7.98
CA ALA A 245 -0.63 -3.34 -8.30
C ALA A 245 0.46 -4.06 -9.12
N TYR A 246 1.06 -3.35 -10.08
CA TYR A 246 2.16 -3.87 -10.89
C TYR A 246 3.41 -4.13 -10.04
N LEU A 247 3.83 -3.17 -9.20
CA LEU A 247 5.00 -3.34 -8.32
C LEU A 247 4.83 -4.52 -7.37
N GLU A 248 3.64 -4.68 -6.79
CA GLU A 248 3.35 -5.82 -5.91
C GLU A 248 3.38 -7.14 -6.69
N THR A 249 2.79 -7.17 -7.89
CA THR A 249 2.84 -8.36 -8.75
C THR A 249 4.27 -8.74 -9.10
N VAL A 250 5.13 -7.77 -9.42
CA VAL A 250 6.57 -8.00 -9.65
C VAL A 250 7.27 -8.47 -8.39
N ALA A 251 7.03 -7.84 -7.24
CA ALA A 251 7.65 -8.21 -5.97
C ALA A 251 7.30 -9.66 -5.59
N ILE A 252 6.03 -10.04 -5.69
CA ILE A 252 5.56 -11.39 -5.34
C ILE A 252 5.97 -12.41 -6.41
N SER A 253 6.11 -12.04 -7.68
CA SER A 253 6.56 -12.98 -8.73
C SER A 253 7.97 -13.57 -8.48
N ASN A 254 8.78 -12.89 -7.66
CA ASN A 254 10.08 -13.39 -7.22
C ASN A 254 9.99 -14.40 -6.08
N PHE A 255 8.81 -14.55 -5.46
CA PHE A 255 8.54 -15.56 -4.45
C PHE A 255 8.03 -16.85 -5.12
N PRO A 256 8.79 -17.97 -5.06
CA PRO A 256 8.50 -19.16 -5.87
C PRO A 256 7.21 -19.89 -5.49
N TYR A 257 6.67 -19.61 -4.30
CA TYR A 257 5.47 -20.26 -3.78
C TYR A 257 4.18 -19.46 -4.01
N TYR A 258 4.23 -18.42 -4.86
CA TYR A 258 3.06 -17.83 -5.48
C TYR A 258 3.15 -18.02 -6.99
N GLN A 259 2.33 -18.94 -7.50
CA GLN A 259 2.41 -19.39 -8.88
C GLN A 259 1.34 -18.72 -9.73
N PHE A 260 1.73 -18.31 -10.93
CA PHE A 260 0.82 -17.86 -11.98
C PHE A 260 0.89 -18.85 -13.14
N VAL A 261 -0.27 -19.24 -13.67
CA VAL A 261 -0.37 -20.06 -14.88
C VAL A 261 0.25 -19.33 -16.08
N ASP A 262 -0.05 -18.04 -16.25
CA ASP A 262 0.55 -17.18 -17.28
C ASP A 262 1.07 -15.88 -16.66
N ARG A 263 2.38 -15.80 -16.45
CA ARG A 263 3.05 -14.61 -15.90
C ARG A 263 2.95 -13.39 -16.82
N ALA A 264 3.02 -13.58 -18.13
CA ALA A 264 3.00 -12.47 -19.07
C ALA A 264 1.62 -11.80 -19.09
N SER A 265 0.55 -12.61 -19.08
CA SER A 265 -0.83 -12.12 -18.96
C SER A 265 -1.10 -11.52 -17.58
N MET A 266 -0.53 -12.09 -16.51
CA MET A 266 -0.62 -11.50 -15.17
C MET A 266 0.00 -10.09 -15.13
N TYR A 267 1.18 -9.88 -15.70
CA TYR A 267 1.81 -8.55 -15.70
C TYR A 267 1.02 -7.51 -16.51
N LYS A 268 0.49 -7.89 -17.68
CA LYS A 268 -0.22 -6.97 -18.58
C LYS A 268 -1.65 -6.67 -18.16
N VAL A 269 -2.42 -7.72 -17.87
CA VAL A 269 -3.87 -7.64 -17.65
C VAL A 269 -4.22 -7.91 -16.19
N GLY A 270 -3.54 -8.87 -15.55
CA GLY A 270 -3.76 -9.20 -14.14
C GLY A 270 -3.45 -8.04 -13.20
N SER A 271 -2.40 -7.25 -13.47
CA SER A 271 -2.10 -6.03 -12.70
C SER A 271 -3.21 -4.99 -12.81
N LEU A 272 -3.87 -4.87 -13.98
CA LEU A 272 -5.01 -3.97 -14.17
C LEU A 272 -6.25 -4.47 -13.42
N PHE A 273 -6.50 -5.78 -13.45
CA PHE A 273 -7.57 -6.39 -12.65
C PHE A 273 -7.32 -6.16 -11.14
N TYR A 274 -6.08 -6.33 -10.68
CA TYR A 274 -5.74 -6.06 -9.29
C TYR A 274 -5.84 -4.57 -8.93
N ALA A 275 -5.49 -3.67 -9.85
CA ALA A 275 -5.62 -2.22 -9.65
C ALA A 275 -7.07 -1.78 -9.35
N ILE A 276 -8.09 -2.61 -9.64
CA ILE A 276 -9.49 -2.39 -9.24
C ILE A 276 -9.65 -2.15 -7.75
N TYR A 277 -8.86 -2.85 -6.93
CA TYR A 277 -8.88 -2.71 -5.49
C TYR A 277 -8.56 -1.27 -5.11
N PHE A 278 -7.50 -0.74 -5.72
CA PHE A 278 -6.90 0.53 -5.37
C PHE A 278 -7.61 1.72 -6.00
N PHE A 279 -8.17 1.61 -7.21
CA PHE A 279 -8.83 2.77 -7.82
C PHE A 279 -10.04 3.19 -6.98
N VAL A 280 -10.74 2.21 -6.37
CA VAL A 280 -11.85 2.46 -5.47
C VAL A 280 -11.33 2.85 -4.09
N SER A 281 -10.42 2.06 -3.52
CA SER A 281 -10.05 2.20 -2.11
C SER A 281 -9.29 3.49 -1.80
N PHE A 282 -8.45 3.98 -2.72
CA PHE A 282 -7.68 5.20 -2.53
C PHE A 282 -8.53 6.45 -2.26
N PRO A 283 -9.47 6.85 -3.15
CA PRO A 283 -10.33 8.00 -2.87
C PRO A 283 -11.26 7.76 -1.67
N MET A 284 -11.67 6.51 -1.41
CA MET A 284 -12.55 6.18 -0.29
C MET A 284 -11.84 6.37 1.06
N PHE A 285 -10.66 5.75 1.22
CA PHE A 285 -9.83 5.82 2.44
C PHE A 285 -9.36 7.24 2.76
N MET A 286 -9.08 8.04 1.72
CA MET A 286 -8.65 9.43 1.89
C MET A 286 -9.61 10.25 2.75
N ARG A 287 -10.91 9.95 2.73
CA ARG A 287 -11.95 10.74 3.40
C ARG A 287 -11.94 10.65 4.93
N ILE A 288 -11.33 9.61 5.51
CA ILE A 288 -11.27 9.41 6.96
C ILE A 288 -10.62 10.64 7.60
N ASP A 289 -11.37 11.39 8.41
CA ASP A 289 -10.92 12.58 9.16
C ASP A 289 -10.18 13.64 8.32
N GLU A 290 -10.46 13.71 7.01
CA GLU A 290 -9.77 14.64 6.10
C GLU A 290 -10.33 16.05 6.14
N LYS A 291 -11.66 16.18 6.23
CA LYS A 291 -12.33 17.47 6.23
C LYS A 291 -12.35 18.05 7.65
N PRO A 292 -11.88 19.29 7.86
CA PRO A 292 -12.00 19.95 9.16
C PRO A 292 -13.46 20.01 9.62
N GLY A 293 -13.72 19.59 10.86
CA GLY A 293 -15.07 19.55 11.44
C GLY A 293 -15.91 18.32 11.08
N ASP A 294 -15.46 17.45 10.18
CA ASP A 294 -16.13 16.17 9.84
C ASP A 294 -15.29 14.98 10.32
N LEU A 295 -15.23 14.79 11.63
CA LEU A 295 -14.54 13.64 12.24
C LEU A 295 -15.43 12.41 12.19
N TRP A 296 -14.87 11.29 11.76
CA TRP A 296 -15.61 10.04 11.60
C TRP A 296 -15.61 9.25 12.90
N ASP A 297 -16.72 8.59 13.21
CA ASP A 297 -16.80 7.58 14.25
C ASP A 297 -16.49 6.18 13.67
N LEU A 298 -16.26 5.20 14.56
CA LEU A 298 -15.91 3.83 14.13
C LEU A 298 -17.01 3.16 13.29
N PRO A 299 -18.32 3.30 13.58
CA PRO A 299 -19.37 2.77 12.72
C PRO A 299 -19.32 3.32 11.30
N ARG A 300 -19.15 4.64 11.12
CA ARG A 300 -19.01 5.23 9.78
C ARG A 300 -17.80 4.68 9.04
N VAL A 301 -16.65 4.55 9.72
CA VAL A 301 -15.44 3.95 9.14
C VAL A 301 -15.70 2.52 8.66
N ALA A 302 -16.37 1.71 9.48
CA ALA A 302 -16.68 0.31 9.15
C ALA A 302 -17.63 0.21 7.96
N VAL A 303 -18.75 0.95 7.99
CA VAL A 303 -19.72 0.99 6.88
C VAL A 303 -19.08 1.49 5.59
N ASP A 304 -18.24 2.51 5.67
CA ASP A 304 -17.53 3.05 4.50
C ASP A 304 -16.57 2.01 3.88
N SER A 305 -15.81 1.30 4.71
CA SER A 305 -14.91 0.23 4.24
C SER A 305 -15.66 -0.93 3.59
N LEU A 306 -16.83 -1.31 4.12
CA LEU A 306 -17.71 -2.31 3.53
C LEU A 306 -18.33 -1.82 2.21
N GLY A 307 -18.72 -0.54 2.14
CA GLY A 307 -19.22 0.08 0.91
C GLY A 307 -18.17 0.12 -0.20
N ALA A 308 -16.93 0.51 0.14
CA ALA A 308 -15.79 0.45 -0.78
C ALA A 308 -15.53 -0.98 -1.25
N ALA A 309 -15.58 -1.95 -0.33
CA ALA A 309 -15.42 -3.35 -0.63
C ALA A 309 -16.52 -3.89 -1.57
N MET A 310 -17.78 -3.51 -1.35
CA MET A 310 -18.87 -3.92 -2.23
C MET A 310 -18.70 -3.32 -3.64
N LEU A 311 -18.28 -2.05 -3.75
CA LEU A 311 -18.03 -1.43 -5.04
C LEU A 311 -16.90 -2.12 -5.81
N VAL A 312 -15.79 -2.47 -5.14
CA VAL A 312 -14.73 -3.31 -5.73
C VAL A 312 -15.30 -4.64 -6.20
N THR A 313 -16.10 -5.30 -5.37
CA THR A 313 -16.73 -6.60 -5.70
C THR A 313 -17.55 -6.50 -6.99
N ILE A 314 -18.38 -5.47 -7.12
CA ILE A 314 -19.20 -5.24 -8.32
C ILE A 314 -18.31 -5.07 -9.55
N VAL A 315 -17.25 -4.28 -9.47
CA VAL A 315 -16.38 -4.02 -10.62
C VAL A 315 -15.58 -5.27 -11.03
N LEU A 316 -15.07 -6.03 -10.05
CA LEU A 316 -14.42 -7.32 -10.30
C LEU A 316 -15.38 -8.31 -10.94
N ASP A 317 -16.64 -8.33 -10.51
CA ASP A 317 -17.64 -9.24 -11.06
C ASP A 317 -18.07 -8.86 -12.48
N LEU A 318 -18.24 -7.56 -12.76
CA LEU A 318 -18.47 -7.07 -14.12
C LEU A 318 -17.32 -7.49 -15.05
N TRP A 319 -16.06 -7.36 -14.59
CA TRP A 319 -14.93 -7.86 -15.36
C TRP A 319 -15.03 -9.37 -15.61
N ARG A 320 -15.30 -10.16 -14.57
CA ARG A 320 -15.46 -11.62 -14.69
C ARG A 320 -16.54 -11.99 -15.71
N ILE A 321 -17.68 -11.31 -15.69
CA ILE A 321 -18.83 -11.62 -16.56
C ILE A 321 -18.57 -11.18 -18.01
N PHE A 322 -18.06 -9.97 -18.22
CA PHE A 322 -17.95 -9.38 -19.57
C PHE A 322 -16.64 -9.69 -20.28
N LEU A 323 -15.52 -9.83 -19.54
CA LEU A 323 -14.19 -10.06 -20.11
C LEU A 323 -13.69 -11.48 -19.87
N GLY A 324 -14.11 -12.11 -18.78
CA GLY A 324 -13.76 -13.50 -18.47
C GLY A 324 -12.34 -13.67 -17.89
N PRO A 325 -11.92 -14.94 -17.68
CA PRO A 325 -10.59 -15.27 -17.18
C PRO A 325 -9.51 -14.99 -18.23
N ILE A 326 -8.33 -14.57 -17.77
CA ILE A 326 -7.17 -14.31 -18.64
C ILE A 326 -6.34 -15.56 -18.92
N VAL A 327 -6.71 -16.70 -18.31
CA VAL A 327 -6.08 -18.00 -18.51
C VAL A 327 -7.12 -19.06 -18.87
N PRO A 328 -6.79 -20.05 -19.71
CA PRO A 328 -7.67 -21.18 -19.98
C PRO A 328 -7.72 -22.06 -18.72
N LEU A 329 -8.80 -21.93 -17.95
CA LEU A 329 -9.06 -22.85 -16.85
C LEU A 329 -9.58 -24.19 -17.38
N PRO A 330 -9.18 -25.33 -16.78
CA PRO A 330 -9.77 -26.61 -17.13
C PRO A 330 -11.27 -26.58 -16.91
N ILE A 331 -12.03 -26.81 -17.99
CA ILE A 331 -13.49 -26.83 -18.00
C ILE A 331 -13.95 -28.02 -17.14
N LYS A 332 -14.20 -27.81 -15.85
CA LYS A 332 -15.21 -28.63 -15.17
C LYS A 332 -16.55 -28.14 -15.71
N GLN A 333 -17.26 -29.04 -16.40
CA GLN A 333 -18.55 -28.80 -17.06
C GLN A 333 -19.44 -27.81 -16.28
N CYS A 334 -19.68 -26.65 -16.86
CA CYS A 334 -20.62 -25.67 -16.35
C CYS A 334 -22.06 -26.19 -16.52
N ASN A 335 -22.64 -26.75 -15.45
CA ASN A 335 -23.99 -26.35 -15.08
C ASN A 335 -23.81 -25.05 -14.29
N GLU A 336 -24.22 -23.94 -14.88
CA GLU A 336 -24.04 -22.54 -14.42
C GLU A 336 -23.32 -22.34 -13.08
N PRO A 337 -22.04 -21.89 -13.07
CA PRO A 337 -21.39 -21.57 -11.82
C PRO A 337 -21.95 -20.24 -11.33
N GLY A 338 -22.90 -20.32 -10.40
CA GLY A 338 -23.20 -19.24 -9.48
C GLY A 338 -21.93 -18.78 -8.74
N LEU A 339 -22.07 -17.77 -7.89
CA LEU A 339 -20.94 -17.19 -7.15
C LEU A 339 -20.10 -18.29 -6.46
N PRO A 340 -18.76 -18.22 -6.50
CA PRO A 340 -17.86 -19.34 -6.17
C PRO A 340 -18.02 -19.92 -4.75
N TRP A 341 -18.75 -19.26 -3.85
CA TRP A 341 -19.10 -19.73 -2.51
C TRP A 341 -20.39 -20.57 -2.43
N PHE A 342 -21.13 -20.74 -3.52
CA PHE A 342 -22.28 -21.66 -3.59
C PHE A 342 -21.89 -23.10 -3.96
N LEU A 343 -20.58 -23.39 -4.09
CA LEU A 343 -20.08 -24.76 -4.23
C LEU A 343 -20.14 -25.48 -2.88
N GLY A 344 -21.38 -25.73 -2.43
CA GLY A 344 -21.71 -26.56 -1.30
C GLY A 344 -21.23 -27.98 -1.55
N GLN A 345 -20.61 -28.52 -0.50
CA GLN A 345 -20.12 -29.88 -0.37
C GLN A 345 -21.02 -30.93 -1.03
N THR A 346 -20.60 -31.46 -2.17
CA THR A 346 -20.92 -32.85 -2.52
C THR A 346 -19.84 -33.72 -1.90
N LYS A 347 -20.25 -34.46 -0.86
CA LYS A 347 -19.47 -35.51 -0.20
C LYS A 347 -18.88 -36.51 -1.19
#